data_AF-A0A7W0K872-F1
#
_entry.id   AF-A0A7W0K872-F1
#
_cell.length_a   1.000
_cell.length_b   1.000
_cell.length_c   1.000
_cell.angle_alpha   90.00
_cell.angle_beta   90.00
_cell.angle_gamma   90.00
#
_symmetry.space_group_name_H-M   'P 1'
#
loop_
_entity.id
_entity.type
_entity.pdbx_description
1 polymer ?
#
loop_
_entity_poly.entity_id
_entity_poly.type
_entity_poly.pdbx_seq_one_letter_code
_entity_poly.pdbx_strand_id
1 'polypeptide(L)' 'LEAVRHELFCELGKGGVDFPAVIAALREMDYDGWIVVEQDVFPGYGAPAESAARSRRYLASLGI' A
#
# COMPACT_ATOMS: atom_id res chain seq x y z
N LEU A 1 -5.22 17.75 -6.80
CA LEU A 1 -6.43 17.84 -5.95
C LEU A 1 -7.65 17.15 -6.57
N GLU A 2 -7.82 17.17 -7.90
CA GLU A 2 -8.88 16.41 -8.60
C GLU A 2 -8.83 14.90 -8.30
N ALA A 3 -7.65 14.29 -8.48
CA ALA A 3 -7.46 12.85 -8.26
C ALA A 3 -7.78 12.43 -6.81
N VAL A 4 -7.45 13.32 -5.89
CA VAL A 4 -7.79 13.22 -4.48
C VAL A 4 -9.35 13.22 -4.39
N ARG A 5 -10.05 14.25 -4.86
CA ARG A 5 -11.53 14.34 -4.73
C ARG A 5 -12.34 13.15 -5.28
N HIS A 6 -11.77 12.35 -6.18
CA HIS A 6 -12.39 11.16 -6.75
C HIS A 6 -12.08 9.85 -6.00
N GLU A 7 -11.49 9.92 -4.81
CA GLU A 7 -11.16 8.72 -3.99
C GLU A 7 -10.29 7.71 -4.75
N LEU A 8 -9.46 8.19 -5.69
CA LEU A 8 -8.61 7.32 -6.51
C LEU A 8 -7.56 6.56 -5.70
N PHE A 9 -7.22 7.05 -4.50
CA PHE A 9 -6.26 6.44 -3.59
C PHE A 9 -7.00 5.68 -2.48
N CYS A 10 -7.00 4.36 -2.59
CA CYS A 10 -7.59 3.45 -1.61
C CYS A 10 -6.51 2.65 -0.87
N GLU A 11 -6.89 2.03 0.24
CA GLU A 11 -5.98 1.21 1.04
C GLU A 11 -5.38 0.07 0.21
N LEU A 12 -4.15 -0.33 0.56
CA LEU A 12 -3.51 -1.48 -0.06
C LEU A 12 -4.43 -2.71 0.00
N GLY A 13 -4.53 -3.43 -1.12
CA GLY A 13 -5.41 -4.58 -1.27
C GLY A 13 -6.88 -4.27 -1.57
N LYS A 14 -7.29 -2.98 -1.58
CA LYS A 14 -8.65 -2.56 -1.97
C LYS A 14 -8.72 -1.92 -3.36
N GLY A 15 -7.57 -1.74 -4.00
CA GLY A 15 -7.44 -1.20 -5.36
C GLY A 15 -7.19 -2.27 -6.41
N GLY A 16 -6.84 -1.83 -7.62
CA GLY A 16 -6.54 -2.72 -8.75
C GLY A 16 -5.09 -3.20 -8.84
N VAL A 17 -4.24 -2.92 -7.85
CA VAL A 17 -2.83 -3.31 -7.86
C VAL A 17 -2.67 -4.73 -7.32
N ASP A 18 -2.05 -5.61 -8.10
CA ASP A 18 -1.67 -6.96 -7.70
C ASP A 18 -0.33 -6.94 -6.93
N PHE A 19 -0.40 -6.60 -5.64
CA PHE A 19 0.78 -6.60 -4.76
C PHE A 19 1.46 -7.97 -4.63
N PRO A 20 0.75 -9.12 -4.55
CA PRO A 20 1.37 -10.44 -4.60
C PRO A 20 2.29 -10.62 -5.81
N ALA A 21 1.85 -10.23 -7.01
CA ALA A 21 2.66 -10.32 -8.23
C ALA A 21 3.90 -9.40 -8.18
N VAL A 22 3.74 -8.17 -7.68
CA VAL A 22 4.88 -7.24 -7.47
C VAL A 22 5.92 -7.83 -6.52
N ILE A 23 5.48 -8.42 -5.41
CA ILE A 23 6.38 -9.04 -4.43
C ILE A 23 7.09 -10.26 -5.01
N ALA A 24 6.39 -11.08 -5.79
CA ALA A 24 6.99 -12.22 -6.49
C ALA A 24 8.11 -11.76 -7.43
N ALA A 25 7.86 -10.73 -8.23
CA ALA A 25 8.87 -10.17 -9.15
C ALA A 25 10.10 -9.62 -8.40
N LEU A 26 9.91 -8.93 -7.27
CA LEU A 26 11.03 -8.44 -6.46
C LEU A 26 11.89 -9.58 -5.90
N ARG A 27 11.26 -10.68 -5.47
CA ARG A 27 11.97 -11.88 -4.99
C ARG A 27 12.74 -12.57 -6.10
N GLU A 28 12.18 -12.68 -7.31
CA GLU A 28 12.86 -13.24 -8.48
C GLU A 28 14.11 -12.46 -8.89
N MET A 29 14.16 -11.16 -8.56
CA MET A 29 15.29 -10.29 -8.83
C MET A 29 16.34 -10.27 -7.69
N ASP A 30 16.16 -11.08 -6.64
CA ASP A 30 16.96 -11.03 -5.41
C ASP A 30 17.07 -9.60 -4.83
N TYR A 31 15.96 -8.84 -4.88
CA TYR A 31 15.93 -7.48 -4.38
C TYR A 31 16.11 -7.43 -2.86
N ASP A 32 17.18 -6.79 -2.38
CA ASP A 32 17.53 -6.63 -0.96
C ASP A 32 17.50 -5.15 -0.51
N GLY A 33 16.63 -4.36 -1.13
CA GLY A 33 16.48 -2.93 -0.84
C GLY A 33 15.25 -2.61 0.03
N TRP A 34 15.01 -1.32 0.21
CA TRP A 34 13.86 -0.83 0.97
C TRP A 34 12.61 -0.70 0.12
N ILE A 35 11.49 -1.25 0.63
CA ILE A 35 10.15 -0.96 0.12
C ILE A 35 9.54 0.16 0.97
N VAL A 36 9.20 1.28 0.33
CA VAL A 36 8.53 2.42 0.98
C VAL A 36 7.06 2.41 0.62
N VAL A 37 6.21 2.51 1.63
CA VAL A 37 4.76 2.60 1.45
C VAL A 37 4.33 4.04 1.63
N GLU A 38 3.78 4.63 0.58
CA GLU A 38 3.17 5.95 0.60
C GLU A 38 1.68 5.81 0.32
N GLN A 39 0.86 6.41 1.19
CA GLN A 39 -0.59 6.38 1.09
C GLN A 39 -1.10 7.81 1.28
N ASP A 40 -1.59 8.41 0.21
CA ASP A 40 -2.38 9.63 0.31
C ASP A 40 -3.69 9.31 1.02
N VAL A 41 -3.96 10.01 2.12
CA VAL A 41 -5.16 9.84 2.95
C VAL A 41 -6.04 11.07 2.87
N PHE A 42 -7.35 10.82 2.80
CA PHE A 42 -8.38 11.85 2.80
C PHE A 42 -8.80 12.25 4.21
N PRO A 43 -9.28 13.49 4.40
CA PRO A 43 -10.06 13.82 5.59
C PRO A 43 -11.20 12.81 5.78
N GLY A 44 -11.20 12.07 6.89
CA GLY A 44 -12.20 11.05 7.20
C GLY A 44 -11.72 9.60 7.16
N TYR A 45 -10.50 9.31 6.71
CA TYR A 45 -9.95 7.94 6.60
C TYR A 45 -9.19 7.43 7.85
N GLY A 46 -9.34 8.14 8.96
CA GLY A 46 -8.65 7.86 10.23
C GLY A 46 -7.32 8.60 10.35
N ALA A 47 -6.64 8.40 11.47
CA ALA A 47 -5.35 9.05 11.72
C ALA A 47 -4.24 8.44 10.86
N PRO A 48 -3.18 9.19 10.49
CA PRO A 48 -2.07 8.67 9.68
C PRO A 48 -1.46 7.37 10.22
N ALA A 49 -1.33 7.27 11.55
CA ALA A 49 -0.82 6.06 12.21
C ALA A 49 -1.72 4.83 12.00
N GLU A 50 -3.04 5.00 11.98
CA GLU A 50 -3.99 3.90 11.76
C GLU A 50 -3.94 3.41 10.31
N SER A 51 -3.81 4.35 9.37
CA SER A 51 -3.60 4.03 7.95
C SER A 51 -2.31 3.24 7.76
N ALA A 52 -1.19 3.73 8.31
CA ALA A 52 0.09 3.03 8.25
C ALA A 52 0.02 1.63 8.88
N ALA A 53 -0.69 1.49 10.01
CA ALA A 53 -0.89 0.20 10.65
C ALA A 53 -1.69 -0.78 9.78
N ARG A 54 -2.70 -0.31 9.04
CA ARG A 54 -3.45 -1.14 8.08
C ARG A 54 -2.58 -1.58 6.92
N SER A 55 -1.82 -0.66 6.32
CA SER A 55 -0.89 -0.99 5.24
C SER A 55 0.17 -2.00 5.68
N ARG A 56 0.72 -1.85 6.90
CA ARG A 56 1.68 -2.82 7.45
C ARG A 56 1.06 -4.20 7.67
N ARG A 57 -0.17 -4.28 8.16
CA ARG A 57 -0.87 -5.58 8.32
C ARG A 57 -1.11 -6.27 6.99
N TYR A 58 -1.50 -5.51 5.96
CA TYR A 58 -1.68 -6.07 4.62
C TYR A 58 -0.35 -6.64 4.07
N LEU A 59 0.74 -5.88 4.14
CA LEU A 59 2.05 -6.35 3.67
C LEU A 59 2.56 -7.56 4.46
N ALA A 60 2.36 -7.59 5.78
CA ALA A 60 2.69 -8.74 6.61
C ALA A 60 1.97 -10.02 6.16
N SER A 61 0.72 -9.90 5.70
CA SER A 61 -0.03 -11.04 5.14
C SER A 61 0.54 -11.57 3.82
N LEU A 62 1.35 -10.78 3.11
CA LEU A 62 2.06 -11.16 1.88
C LEU A 62 3.50 -11.65 2.16
N GLY A 63 3.90 -11.71 3.43
CA GLY A 63 5.23 -12.14 3.85
C GLY A 63 6.32 -11.09 3.67
N ILE A 64 5.97 -9.81 3.82
CA ILE A 64 6.88 -8.66 3.90
C ILE A 64 6.79 -8.01 5.29
#